data_AF-A0A916LBC6-F1
#
_entry.id   AF-A0A916LBC6-F1
#
_cell.length_a   1.000
_cell.length_b   1.000
_cell.length_c   1.000
_cell.angle_alpha   90.00
_cell.angle_beta   90.00
_cell.angle_gamma   90.00
#
_symmetry.space_group_name_H-M   'P 1'
#
loop_
_entity.id
_entity.type
_entity.pdbx_description
1 polymer ?
#
loop_
_entity_poly.entity_id
_entity_poly.type
_entity_poly.pdbx_seq_one_letter_code
_entity_poly.pdbx_strand_id
1 'polypeptide(L)' 'MNIIANPGIPKANFELWSFAVSAINGCSHCLVAHEHTLRTVGVDREAIFEALKAAAIVSGVAQALATIEALSPS' A
#
# COMPACT_ATOMS: atom_id res chain seq x y z
N MET A 1 17.20 5.51 2.36
CA MET A 1 16.95 4.64 1.19
C MET A 1 17.53 3.22 1.28
N ASN A 2 18.40 2.88 2.27
CA ASN A 2 19.02 1.55 2.32
C ASN A 2 18.04 0.38 2.42
N ILE A 3 16.92 0.54 3.15
CA ILE A 3 15.92 -0.52 3.32
C ILE A 3 15.14 -0.82 2.04
N ILE A 4 14.98 0.17 1.15
CA ILE A 4 14.32 -0.01 -0.15
C ILE A 4 15.24 -0.78 -1.11
N ALA A 5 16.54 -0.50 -1.05
CA ALA A 5 17.54 -1.20 -1.86
C ALA A 5 17.75 -2.64 -1.38
N ASN A 6 17.77 -2.86 -0.06
CA ASN A 6 18.05 -4.15 0.58
C ASN A 6 16.97 -4.51 1.62
N PRO A 7 15.73 -4.83 1.17
CA PRO A 7 14.72 -5.31 2.10
C PRO A 7 15.09 -6.71 2.60
N GLY A 8 14.73 -7.03 3.84
CA GLY A 8 14.93 -8.38 4.42
C GLY A 8 13.96 -9.44 3.88
N ILE A 9 13.25 -9.14 2.79
CA ILE A 9 12.19 -9.96 2.17
C ILE A 9 12.27 -9.79 0.64
N PRO A 10 11.55 -10.60 -0.16
CA PRO A 10 11.57 -10.47 -1.62
C PRO A 10 11.19 -9.06 -2.08
N LYS A 11 12.02 -8.45 -2.93
CA LYS A 11 11.87 -7.05 -3.33
C LYS A 11 10.49 -6.74 -3.92
N ALA A 12 9.93 -7.63 -4.75
CA ALA A 12 8.59 -7.46 -5.30
C ALA A 12 7.51 -7.28 -4.20
N ASN A 13 7.59 -8.02 -3.09
CA ASN A 13 6.65 -7.85 -1.98
C ASN A 13 6.87 -6.50 -1.27
N PHE A 14 8.13 -6.09 -1.08
CA PHE A 14 8.46 -4.78 -0.48
C PHE A 14 7.90 -3.62 -1.32
N GLU A 15 8.10 -3.68 -2.64
CA GLU A 15 7.60 -2.68 -3.58
C GLU A 15 6.07 -2.66 -3.59
N LEU A 16 5.41 -3.83 -3.50
CA LEU A 16 3.94 -3.93 -3.48
C LEU A 16 3.34 -3.30 -2.21
N TRP A 17 3.98 -3.50 -1.06
CA TRP A 17 3.56 -2.86 0.19
C TRP A 17 3.88 -1.36 0.20
N SER A 18 5.01 -0.96 -0.38
CA SER A 18 5.36 0.46 -0.52
C SER A 18 4.40 1.19 -1.47
N PHE A 19 3.97 0.53 -2.55
CA PHE A 19 2.89 0.98 -3.42
C PHE A 19 1.58 1.16 -2.62
N ALA A 20 1.18 0.17 -1.81
CA ALA A 20 -0.02 0.27 -0.98
C ALA A 20 0.03 1.43 0.02
N VAL A 21 1.16 1.62 0.72
CA VAL A 21 1.34 2.75 1.66
C VAL A 21 1.38 4.09 0.93
N SER A 22 1.94 4.14 -0.28
CA SER A 22 1.91 5.35 -1.12
C SER A 22 0.49 5.72 -1.55
N ALA A 23 -0.38 4.73 -1.77
CA ALA A 23 -1.79 4.95 -2.07
C ALA A 23 -2.53 5.56 -0.87
N ILE A 24 -2.31 5.04 0.34
CA ILE A 24 -2.91 5.56 1.58
C ILE A 24 -2.48 7.01 1.82
N ASN A 25 -1.20 7.31 1.63
CA ASN A 25 -0.65 8.65 1.87
C ASN A 25 -0.88 9.64 0.72
N GLY A 26 -1.43 9.21 -0.42
CA GLY A 26 -1.70 10.08 -1.56
C GLY A 26 -0.45 10.63 -2.26
N CYS A 27 0.69 9.94 -2.19
CA CYS A 27 1.92 10.38 -2.84
C CYS A 27 2.02 9.82 -4.27
N SER A 28 1.59 10.59 -5.27
CA SER A 28 1.57 10.17 -6.67
C SER A 28 2.95 9.79 -7.21
N HIS A 29 4.00 10.51 -6.82
CA HIS A 29 5.36 10.22 -7.25
C HIS A 29 5.83 8.84 -6.77
N CYS A 30 5.65 8.52 -5.48
CA CYS A 30 6.03 7.21 -4.94
C CYS A 30 5.14 6.10 -5.52
N LEU A 31 3.83 6.36 -5.64
CA LEU A 31 2.88 5.39 -6.19
C LEU A 31 3.28 4.94 -7.60
N VAL A 32 3.58 5.90 -8.49
CA VAL A 32 4.01 5.63 -9.86
C VAL A 32 5.37 4.92 -9.91
N ALA A 33 6.33 5.33 -9.06
CA ALA A 33 7.65 4.71 -9.03
C ALA A 33 7.62 3.24 -8.59
N HIS A 34 6.82 2.93 -7.55
CA HIS A 34 6.66 1.56 -7.08
C HIS A 34 5.86 0.70 -8.07
N GLU A 35 4.81 1.25 -8.70
CA GLU A 35 4.06 0.56 -9.76
C GLU A 35 4.96 0.19 -10.95
N HIS A 36 5.74 1.15 -11.44
CA HIS A 36 6.68 0.92 -12.55
C HIS A 36 7.67 -0.19 -12.22
N THR A 37 8.22 -0.19 -11.01
CA THR A 37 9.18 -1.21 -10.55
C THR A 37 8.53 -2.60 -10.49
N LEU A 38 7.30 -2.71 -9.95
CA LEU A 38 6.53 -3.95 -9.89
C LEU A 38 6.27 -4.54 -11.28
N ARG A 39 5.82 -3.70 -12.21
CA ARG A 39 5.59 -4.10 -13.62
C ARG A 39 6.88 -4.57 -14.28
N THR A 40 8.01 -3.90 -14.02
CA THR A 40 9.32 -4.23 -14.59
C THR A 40 9.81 -5.61 -14.15
N VAL A 41 9.52 -6.02 -12.91
CA VAL A 41 9.89 -7.36 -12.39
C VAL A 41 8.81 -8.41 -12.63
N GLY A 42 7.80 -8.10 -13.45
CA GLY A 42 6.81 -9.06 -13.95
C GLY A 42 5.59 -9.27 -13.06
N VAL A 43 5.36 -8.43 -12.05
CA VAL A 43 4.10 -8.48 -11.28
C VAL A 43 2.96 -8.00 -12.18
N ASP A 44 1.90 -8.80 -12.27
CA ASP A 44 0.75 -8.50 -13.11
C ASP A 44 -0.07 -7.33 -12.54
N ARG A 45 -0.86 -6.69 -13.41
CA ARG A 45 -1.70 -5.57 -12.99
C ARG A 45 -2.78 -6.00 -11.99
N GLU A 46 -3.16 -7.28 -12.00
CA GLU A 46 -4.22 -7.81 -11.13
C GLU A 46 -3.72 -7.81 -9.68
N ALA A 47 -2.50 -8.29 -9.39
CA ALA A 47 -1.91 -8.23 -8.06
C ALA A 47 -1.68 -6.78 -7.58
N ILE A 48 -1.20 -5.89 -8.46
CA ILE A 48 -1.02 -4.47 -8.14
C ILE A 48 -2.37 -3.82 -7.80
N PHE A 49 -3.41 -4.11 -8.58
CA PHE A 49 -4.75 -3.59 -8.35
C PHE A 49 -5.38 -4.16 -7.07
N GLU A 50 -5.14 -5.43 -6.74
CA GLU A 50 -5.55 -5.99 -5.45
C GLU A 50 -4.86 -5.31 -4.27
N ALA A 51 -3.57 -4.96 -4.38
CA ALA A 51 -2.90 -4.19 -3.34
C ALA A 51 -3.50 -2.78 -3.17
N LEU A 52 -3.90 -2.12 -4.26
CA LEU A 52 -4.61 -0.84 -4.20
C LEU A 52 -5.97 -0.99 -3.50
N LYS A 53 -6.75 -2.01 -3.86
CA LYS A 53 -8.04 -2.31 -3.23
C LYS A 53 -7.86 -2.59 -1.74
N ALA A 54 -6.90 -3.42 -1.36
CA ALA A 54 -6.61 -3.73 0.02
C ALA A 54 -6.23 -2.48 0.83
N ALA A 55 -5.38 -1.61 0.27
CA ALA A 55 -5.02 -0.34 0.89
C ALA A 55 -6.24 0.55 1.14
N ALA A 56 -7.14 0.69 0.16
CA ALA A 56 -8.38 1.45 0.29
C ALA A 56 -9.35 0.83 1.32
N ILE A 57 -9.50 -0.49 1.32
CA ILE A 57 -10.36 -1.22 2.26
C ILE A 57 -9.85 -1.03 3.70
N VAL A 58 -8.56 -1.23 3.96
CA VAL A 58 -7.97 -1.06 5.29
C VAL A 58 -8.07 0.40 5.76
N SER A 59 -7.91 1.36 4.85
CA SER A 59 -8.16 2.78 5.14
C SER A 59 -9.62 3.02 5.57
N GLY A 60 -10.59 2.41 4.89
CA GLY A 60 -12.00 2.44 5.28
C GLY A 60 -12.29 1.74 6.62
N VAL A 61 -11.64 0.62 6.91
CA VAL A 61 -11.76 -0.07 8.21
C VAL A 61 -11.27 0.83 9.35
N ALA A 62 -10.11 1.48 9.17
CA ALA A 62 -9.58 2.43 10.15
C ALA A 62 -10.57 3.58 10.41
N GLN A 63 -11.16 4.14 9.34
CA GLN A 63 -12.17 5.18 9.46
C GLN A 63 -13.42 4.70 10.21
N ALA A 64 -13.93 3.52 9.88
CA ALA A 64 -15.11 2.95 10.54
C ALA A 64 -14.84 2.76 12.05
N LEU A 65 -13.70 2.17 12.41
CA LEU A 65 -13.34 1.95 13.80
C LEU A 65 -13.19 3.27 14.57
N ALA A 66 -12.53 4.26 13.99
CA ALA A 66 -12.37 5.58 14.59
C ALA A 66 -13.73 6.24 14.92
N THR A 67 -14.74 6.07 14.06
CA THR A 67 -16.08 6.60 14.33
C THR A 67 -16.79 5.87 15.47
N ILE A 68 -16.58 4.56 15.60
CA ILE A 68 -17.21 3.76 16.66
C ILE A 68 -16.57 4.10 18.00
N GLU A 69 -15.23 4.18 18.08
CA GLU A 69 -14.51 4.53 19.30
C GLU A 69 -14.84 5.94 19.78
N ALA A 70 -14.99 6.91 18.87
CA ALA A 70 -15.33 8.28 19.22
C ALA A 70 -16.78 8.46 19.71
N LEU A 71 -17.69 7.56 19.31
CA LEU A 71 -19.13 7.67 19.57
C LEU A 71 -19.66 6.57 20.51
N SER A 72 -18.80 5.67 21.00
CA SER A 72 -19.20 4.62 21.92
C SER A 72 -19.66 5.22 23.25
N PRO A 73 -20.77 4.71 23.84
CA PRO A 73 -21.18 5.10 25.18
C PRO A 73 -20.06 4.87 26.21
N SER A 74 -19.98 5.75 27.21
CA SER A 74 -19.11 5.57 28.39
C SER A 74 -19.50 4.35 29.22
#